data_AF-A0A662RRQ2-F1
#
_entry.id   AF-A0A662RRQ2-F1
#
_cell.length_a   1.000
_cell.length_b   1.000
_cell.length_c   1.000
_cell.angle_alpha   90.00
_cell.angle_beta   90.00
_cell.angle_gamma   90.00
#
_symmetry.space_group_name_H-M   'P 1'
#
loop_
_entity.id
_entity.type
_entity.pdbx_description
1 polymer ?
#
loop_
_entity_poly.entity_id
_entity_poly.type
_entity_poly.pdbx_seq_one_letter_code
_entity_poly.pdbx_strand_id
1 'polypeptide(L)'
;MIEKTIKQDMLVAIEALKRDNFDLVNIIGNRIATDSIIMKRNDLIIIGFLIKEVSLEIRRVKEINEKNLMRCKDTGRKFLEGILSLLVDDKIENKEIWEKYQDYEKRVRKYLISDIESSLYKDNPDFTRETRTMLLEHLNGNKRLLTRRGNRLVEGIVSEISRVINTYGFYLEDLVFYLVMKVFSSYYDYFIYDYYLEEKEEEKTKKEKEINSYVGNIYELFSAESNLNDLCEQSAKIIGDLGIKWRMYFINLGEIRMIVERRLELPPEAKKEIEEGIAEIFERRVKGGK
;
A
#
# COMPACT_ATOMS: atom_id res chain seq x y z
N MET A 1 18.85 -9.90 21.72
CA MET A 1 19.10 -10.92 20.66
C MET A 1 18.20 -10.71 19.45
N ILE A 2 16.94 -10.30 19.65
CA ILE A 2 15.91 -10.30 18.61
C ILE A 2 15.90 -8.98 17.77
N GLU A 3 16.21 -7.82 18.38
CA GLU A 3 16.46 -6.57 17.62
C GLU A 3 17.69 -6.63 16.70
N LYS A 4 18.58 -7.61 16.93
CA LYS A 4 19.71 -7.88 16.05
C LYS A 4 19.24 -8.32 14.66
N THR A 5 18.09 -9.00 14.57
CA THR A 5 17.53 -9.49 13.31
C THR A 5 17.06 -8.34 12.43
N ILE A 6 16.24 -7.42 12.96
CA ILE A 6 15.81 -6.21 12.21
C ILE A 6 17.02 -5.36 11.81
N LYS A 7 18.02 -5.21 12.69
CA LYS A 7 19.28 -4.49 12.37
C LYS A 7 20.05 -5.16 11.22
N GLN A 8 20.13 -6.49 11.20
CA GLN A 8 20.75 -7.24 10.11
C GLN A 8 19.98 -7.07 8.79
N ASP A 9 18.65 -7.17 8.84
CA ASP A 9 17.81 -6.95 7.67
C ASP A 9 17.94 -5.52 7.13
N MET A 10 17.96 -4.50 7.99
CA MET A 10 18.24 -3.12 7.60
C MET A 10 19.60 -2.98 6.87
N LEU A 11 20.65 -3.62 7.37
CA LEU A 11 21.96 -3.64 6.70
C LEU A 11 21.90 -4.33 5.34
N VAL A 12 21.14 -5.43 5.21
CA VAL A 12 20.91 -6.10 3.94
C VAL A 12 20.15 -5.20 2.96
N ALA A 13 19.11 -4.49 3.40
CA ALA A 13 18.38 -3.53 2.57
C ALA A 13 19.29 -2.39 2.07
N ILE A 14 20.13 -1.84 2.94
CA ILE A 14 21.11 -0.81 2.58
C ILE A 14 22.08 -1.32 1.49
N GLU A 15 22.62 -2.53 1.65
CA GLU A 15 23.55 -3.10 0.67
C GLU A 15 22.85 -3.51 -0.64
N ALA A 16 21.63 -4.05 -0.56
CA ALA A 16 20.81 -4.37 -1.72
C ALA A 16 20.47 -3.12 -2.54
N LEU A 17 20.14 -2.01 -1.86
CA LEU A 17 19.89 -0.72 -2.50
C LEU A 17 21.11 -0.23 -3.27
N LYS A 18 22.32 -0.33 -2.69
CA LYS A 18 23.57 0.05 -3.40
C LYS A 18 23.77 -0.75 -4.68
N ARG A 19 23.37 -2.03 -4.69
CA ARG A 19 23.52 -2.99 -5.81
C ARG A 19 22.34 -3.01 -6.78
N ASP A 20 21.44 -2.04 -6.73
CA ASP A 20 20.24 -1.95 -7.59
C ASP A 20 19.28 -3.15 -7.46
N ASN A 21 19.35 -3.89 -6.34
CA ASN A 21 18.48 -5.02 -6.07
C ASN A 21 17.23 -4.58 -5.31
N PHE A 22 16.38 -3.79 -5.97
CA PHE A 22 15.16 -3.23 -5.37
C PHE A 22 14.17 -4.32 -4.95
N ASP A 23 14.09 -5.45 -5.67
CA ASP A 23 13.24 -6.58 -5.27
C ASP A 23 13.65 -7.13 -3.91
N LEU A 24 14.96 -7.28 -3.66
CA LEU A 24 15.45 -7.68 -2.35
C LEU A 24 15.14 -6.63 -1.28
N VAL A 25 15.28 -5.33 -1.57
CA VAL A 25 14.88 -4.27 -0.61
C VAL A 25 13.40 -4.41 -0.21
N ASN A 26 12.50 -4.61 -1.18
CA ASN A 26 11.08 -4.85 -0.91
C ASN A 26 10.82 -6.14 -0.10
N ILE A 27 11.52 -7.23 -0.43
CA ILE A 27 11.45 -8.50 0.32
C ILE A 27 11.88 -8.28 1.78
N ILE A 28 12.96 -7.55 2.01
CA ILE A 28 13.45 -7.23 3.35
C ILE A 28 12.44 -6.40 4.13
N GLY A 29 11.76 -5.44 3.50
CA GLY A 29 10.67 -4.70 4.15
C GLY A 29 9.54 -5.62 4.64
N ASN A 30 9.16 -6.64 3.85
CA ASN A 30 8.19 -7.65 4.28
C ASN A 30 8.72 -8.52 5.43
N ARG A 31 10.02 -8.86 5.44
CA ARG A 31 10.66 -9.63 6.51
C ARG A 31 10.67 -8.86 7.80
N ILE A 32 11.11 -7.60 7.79
CA ILE A 32 11.07 -6.73 8.98
C ILE A 32 9.66 -6.61 9.56
N ALA A 33 8.63 -6.45 8.72
CA ALA A 33 7.25 -6.44 9.19
C ALA A 33 6.84 -7.77 9.84
N THR A 34 7.26 -8.91 9.27
CA THR A 34 6.98 -10.25 9.83
C THR A 34 7.73 -10.47 11.13
N ASP A 35 9.02 -10.14 11.16
CA ASP A 35 9.86 -10.27 12.33
C ASP A 35 9.30 -9.42 13.46
N SER A 36 8.94 -8.16 13.20
CA SER A 36 8.29 -7.27 14.19
C SER A 36 7.12 -7.94 14.93
N ILE A 37 6.31 -8.75 14.24
CA ILE A 37 5.21 -9.52 14.84
C ILE A 37 5.75 -10.64 15.74
N ILE A 38 6.72 -11.43 15.25
CA ILE A 38 7.39 -12.49 16.03
C ILE A 38 8.03 -11.91 17.30
N MET A 39 8.55 -10.69 17.21
CA MET A 39 9.17 -9.97 18.32
C MET A 39 8.17 -9.31 19.27
N LYS A 40 6.87 -9.29 18.94
CA LYS A 40 5.84 -8.50 19.63
C LYS A 40 6.18 -7.00 19.68
N ARG A 41 6.86 -6.49 18.65
CA ARG A 41 7.23 -5.09 18.45
C ARG A 41 6.49 -4.52 17.24
N ASN A 42 5.16 -4.49 17.36
CA ASN A 42 4.28 -4.05 16.28
C ASN A 42 4.52 -2.60 15.87
N ASP A 43 5.08 -1.79 16.78
CA ASP A 43 5.57 -0.43 16.55
C ASP A 43 6.62 -0.37 15.43
N LEU A 44 7.40 -1.44 15.22
CA LEU A 44 8.45 -1.49 14.19
C LEU A 44 7.95 -1.90 12.81
N ILE A 45 6.68 -2.28 12.66
CA ILE A 45 6.11 -2.66 11.35
C ILE A 45 6.20 -1.51 10.34
N ILE A 46 6.07 -0.26 10.81
CA ILE A 46 6.21 0.93 9.97
C ILE A 46 7.55 0.95 9.22
N ILE A 47 8.64 0.50 9.84
CA ILE A 47 9.96 0.44 9.23
C ILE A 47 9.94 -0.48 8.00
N GLY A 48 9.25 -1.61 8.09
CA GLY A 48 9.07 -2.53 6.98
C GLY A 48 8.37 -1.87 5.79
N PHE A 49 7.35 -1.05 6.04
CA PHE A 49 6.67 -0.29 4.99
C PHE A 49 7.53 0.82 4.40
N LEU A 50 8.28 1.57 5.22
CA LEU A 50 9.17 2.62 4.74
C LEU A 50 10.26 2.10 3.81
N ILE A 51 10.84 0.93 4.12
CA ILE A 51 11.82 0.27 3.24
C ILE A 51 11.20 -0.12 1.89
N LYS A 52 9.94 -0.57 1.90
CA LYS A 52 9.21 -0.89 0.67
C LYS A 52 9.00 0.36 -0.18
N GLU A 53 8.63 1.48 0.42
CA GLU A 53 8.47 2.76 -0.30
C GLU A 53 9.80 3.16 -0.96
N VAL A 54 10.92 3.14 -0.22
CA VAL A 54 12.25 3.39 -0.81
C VAL A 54 12.52 2.47 -2.00
N SER A 55 12.21 1.17 -1.90
CA SER A 55 12.37 0.25 -3.02
C SER A 55 11.52 0.65 -4.24
N LEU A 56 10.24 0.91 -4.04
CA LEU A 56 9.28 1.19 -5.11
C LEU A 56 9.61 2.50 -5.81
N GLU A 57 9.95 3.53 -5.04
CA GLU A 57 10.26 4.85 -5.56
C GLU A 57 11.57 4.88 -6.32
N ILE A 58 12.63 4.28 -5.78
CA ILE A 58 13.93 4.25 -6.47
C ILE A 58 13.84 3.42 -7.75
N ARG A 59 13.05 2.34 -7.76
CA ARG A 59 12.72 1.60 -8.99
C ARG A 59 12.00 2.50 -10.00
N ARG A 60 11.00 3.26 -9.56
CA ARG A 60 10.27 4.20 -10.42
C ARG A 60 11.17 5.34 -10.94
N VAL A 61 12.10 5.85 -10.13
CA VAL A 61 13.11 6.81 -10.58
C VAL A 61 13.98 6.20 -11.68
N LYS A 62 14.38 4.93 -11.55
CA LYS A 62 15.15 4.24 -12.61
C LYS A 62 14.37 4.21 -13.94
N GLU A 63 13.05 4.07 -13.89
CA GLU A 63 12.19 4.01 -15.08
C GLU A 63 11.92 5.39 -15.70
N ILE A 64 11.72 6.42 -14.88
CA ILE A 64 11.25 7.75 -15.34
C ILE A 64 12.39 8.76 -15.45
N ASN A 65 13.39 8.68 -14.57
CA ASN A 65 14.40 9.70 -14.38
C ASN A 65 15.78 9.10 -14.03
N GLU A 66 16.25 8.16 -14.86
CA GLU A 66 17.47 7.37 -14.62
C GLU A 66 18.71 8.24 -14.33
N LYS A 67 18.82 9.41 -14.96
CA LYS A 67 19.91 10.39 -14.71
C LYS A 67 20.03 10.81 -13.23
N ASN A 68 18.94 10.76 -12.47
CA ASN A 68 18.91 11.09 -11.04
C ASN A 68 18.97 9.85 -10.13
N LEU A 69 19.04 8.64 -10.68
CA LEU A 69 19.00 7.39 -9.91
C LEU A 69 20.07 7.34 -8.81
N MET A 70 21.32 7.68 -9.13
CA MET A 70 22.42 7.62 -8.15
C MET A 70 22.18 8.58 -6.96
N ARG A 71 21.63 9.77 -7.23
CA ARG A 71 21.28 10.75 -6.19
C ARG A 71 20.14 10.26 -5.31
N CYS A 72 19.10 9.68 -5.91
CA CYS A 72 17.97 9.14 -5.18
C CYS A 72 18.40 7.91 -4.35
N LYS A 73 19.26 7.03 -4.89
CA LYS A 73 19.85 5.90 -4.15
C LYS A 73 20.65 6.36 -2.93
N ASP A 74 21.50 7.39 -3.05
CA ASP A 74 22.24 7.92 -1.91
C ASP A 74 21.30 8.53 -0.86
N THR A 75 20.23 9.19 -1.30
CA THR A 75 19.19 9.74 -0.42
C THR A 75 18.45 8.63 0.34
N GLY A 76 18.00 7.58 -0.37
CA GLY A 76 17.38 6.41 0.24
C GLY A 76 18.32 5.67 1.19
N ARG A 77 19.60 5.53 0.82
CA ARG A 77 20.61 4.94 1.70
C ARG A 77 20.76 5.73 3.00
N LYS A 78 20.93 7.05 2.92
CA LYS A 78 21.06 7.92 4.11
C LYS A 78 19.82 7.86 5.00
N PHE A 79 18.64 7.78 4.39
CA PHE A 79 17.39 7.58 5.13
C PHE A 79 17.40 6.24 5.88
N LEU A 80 17.70 5.12 5.21
CA LEU A 80 17.78 3.80 5.85
C LEU A 80 18.86 3.74 6.94
N GLU A 81 20.02 4.34 6.72
CA GLU A 81 21.08 4.49 7.73
C GLU A 81 20.59 5.31 8.95
N GLY A 82 19.80 6.36 8.71
CA GLY A 82 19.18 7.16 9.75
C GLY A 82 18.09 6.43 10.54
N ILE A 83 17.33 5.53 9.92
CA ILE A 83 16.40 4.64 10.65
C ILE A 83 17.18 3.59 11.44
N LEU A 84 18.25 3.03 10.86
CA LEU A 84 19.10 2.06 11.53
C LEU A 84 19.73 2.64 12.80
N SER A 85 20.14 3.91 12.81
CA SER A 85 20.68 4.54 14.01
C SER A 85 19.64 4.66 15.13
N LEU A 86 18.36 4.94 14.80
CA LEU A 86 17.30 5.00 15.81
C LEU A 86 17.06 3.66 16.50
N LEU A 87 17.27 2.54 15.78
CA LEU A 87 17.18 1.20 16.35
C LEU A 87 18.29 0.89 17.36
N VAL A 88 19.36 1.68 17.44
CA VAL A 88 20.48 1.46 18.36
C VAL A 88 20.18 1.97 19.77
N ASP A 89 19.33 2.99 19.90
CA ASP A 89 19.18 3.76 21.14
C ASP A 89 18.00 3.29 22.03
N ASP A 90 17.34 2.17 21.70
CA ASP A 90 16.21 1.52 22.38
C ASP A 90 14.98 2.41 22.71
N LYS A 91 15.00 3.69 22.33
CA LYS A 91 13.91 4.66 22.43
C LYS A 91 13.64 5.26 21.08
N ILE A 92 12.77 4.60 20.31
CA ILE A 92 12.32 5.12 19.02
C ILE A 92 11.07 5.95 19.26
N GLU A 93 11.17 7.25 19.04
CA GLU A 93 10.01 8.13 18.97
C GLU A 93 9.44 8.10 17.55
N ASN A 94 8.13 7.84 17.41
CA ASN A 94 7.52 7.73 16.07
C ASN A 94 7.67 9.03 15.29
N LYS A 95 7.66 10.17 15.98
CA LYS A 95 7.91 11.48 15.37
C LYS A 95 9.25 11.54 14.61
N GLU A 96 10.33 11.03 15.19
CA GLU A 96 11.65 11.07 14.55
C GLU A 96 11.70 10.21 13.28
N ILE A 97 11.00 9.08 13.26
CA ILE A 97 10.82 8.26 12.05
C ILE A 97 10.12 9.08 10.96
N TRP A 98 9.02 9.74 11.31
CA TRP A 98 8.23 10.54 10.39
C TRP A 98 8.98 11.75 9.83
N GLU A 99 9.76 12.44 10.67
CA GLU A 99 10.61 13.55 10.24
C GLU A 99 11.69 13.10 9.26
N LYS A 100 12.37 11.98 9.55
CA LYS A 100 13.35 11.39 8.62
C LYS A 100 12.70 10.99 7.30
N TYR A 101 11.48 10.44 7.35
CA TYR A 101 10.75 10.05 6.14
C TYR A 101 10.31 11.26 5.32
N GLN A 102 9.80 12.31 5.97
CA GLN A 102 9.48 13.58 5.31
C GLN A 102 10.71 14.19 4.60
N ASP A 103 11.87 14.17 5.24
CA ASP A 103 13.11 14.71 4.66
C ASP A 103 13.60 13.89 3.46
N TYR A 104 13.43 12.57 3.52
CA TYR A 104 13.68 11.68 2.39
C TYR A 104 12.73 12.02 1.21
N GLU A 105 11.42 12.09 1.46
CA GLU A 105 10.40 12.36 0.44
C GLU A 105 10.58 13.71 -0.24
N LYS A 106 10.86 14.77 0.53
CA LYS A 106 11.15 16.12 0.00
C LYS A 106 12.28 16.11 -1.04
N ARG A 107 13.22 15.17 -0.92
CA ARG A 107 14.39 15.05 -1.81
C ARG A 107 14.15 14.12 -3.00
N VAL A 108 13.25 13.14 -2.89
CA VAL A 108 13.03 12.12 -3.94
C VAL A 108 11.84 12.46 -4.83
N ARG A 109 10.74 12.97 -4.27
CA ARG A 109 9.44 13.08 -4.96
C ARG A 109 9.47 13.78 -6.32
N LYS A 110 10.33 14.80 -6.49
CA LYS A 110 10.43 15.58 -7.73
C LYS A 110 11.00 14.79 -8.91
N TYR A 111 11.61 13.64 -8.62
CA TYR A 111 12.14 12.69 -9.61
C TYR A 111 11.17 11.53 -9.92
N LEU A 112 10.01 11.49 -9.25
CA LEU A 112 8.95 10.50 -9.49
C LEU A 112 7.91 10.95 -10.54
N ILE A 113 8.06 12.17 -11.04
CA ILE A 113 7.27 12.77 -12.12
C ILE A 113 8.15 13.03 -13.33
N SER A 114 7.53 13.25 -14.50
CA SER A 114 8.27 13.51 -15.73
C SER A 114 9.05 14.83 -15.67
N ASP A 115 10.12 14.96 -16.47
CA ASP A 115 10.89 16.20 -16.57
C ASP A 115 10.03 17.40 -16.98
N ILE A 116 9.00 17.17 -17.83
CA ILE A 116 8.04 18.20 -18.24
C ILE A 116 7.24 18.70 -17.04
N GLU A 117 6.61 17.78 -16.30
CA GLU A 117 5.83 18.11 -15.11
C GLU A 117 6.69 18.82 -14.05
N SER A 118 7.89 18.29 -13.79
CA SER A 118 8.84 18.86 -12.83
C SER A 118 9.26 20.30 -13.19
N SER A 119 9.27 20.65 -14.49
CA SER A 119 9.63 21.99 -14.96
C SER A 119 8.48 23.01 -14.94
N LEU A 120 7.23 22.55 -14.97
CA LEU A 120 6.04 23.41 -15.11
C LEU A 120 5.23 23.53 -13.83
N TYR A 121 5.10 22.43 -13.08
CA TYR A 121 4.32 22.43 -11.86
C TYR A 121 5.09 23.05 -10.69
N LYS A 122 4.37 23.84 -9.90
CA LYS A 122 4.88 24.51 -8.71
C LYS A 122 4.40 23.77 -7.48
N ASP A 123 5.19 23.83 -6.42
CA ASP A 123 4.78 23.32 -5.12
C ASP A 123 3.54 24.09 -4.64
N ASN A 124 2.49 23.35 -4.30
CA ASN A 124 1.24 23.80 -3.70
C ASN A 124 0.74 22.77 -2.67
N PRO A 125 1.36 22.70 -1.48
CA PRO A 125 0.96 21.76 -0.43
C PRO A 125 -0.48 21.95 0.06
N ASP A 126 -1.04 23.16 -0.03
CA ASP A 126 -2.44 23.42 0.32
C ASP A 126 -3.41 22.64 -0.58
N PHE A 127 -3.11 22.53 -1.87
CA PHE A 127 -3.89 21.69 -2.80
C PHE A 127 -3.80 20.20 -2.44
N THR A 128 -2.64 19.72 -1.99
CA THR A 128 -2.48 18.34 -1.50
C THR A 128 -3.33 18.10 -0.25
N ARG A 129 -3.35 19.06 0.70
CA ARG A 129 -4.21 19.00 1.89
C ARG A 129 -5.70 18.96 1.53
N GLU A 130 -6.15 19.81 0.61
CA GLU A 130 -7.53 19.79 0.12
C GLU A 130 -7.89 18.46 -0.55
N THR A 131 -6.96 17.92 -1.36
CA THR A 131 -7.12 16.60 -1.98
C THR A 131 -7.23 15.50 -0.92
N ARG A 132 -6.39 15.51 0.12
CA ARG A 132 -6.47 14.58 1.24
C ARG A 132 -7.84 14.61 1.90
N THR A 133 -8.34 15.81 2.24
CA THR A 133 -9.68 15.97 2.85
C THR A 133 -10.76 15.40 1.96
N MET A 134 -10.76 15.73 0.66
CA MET A 134 -11.74 15.19 -0.29
C MET A 134 -11.69 13.66 -0.39
N LEU A 135 -10.48 13.06 -0.46
CA LEU A 135 -10.31 11.61 -0.54
C LEU A 135 -10.78 10.92 0.74
N LEU A 136 -10.51 11.52 1.91
CA LEU A 136 -10.93 11.01 3.20
C LEU A 136 -12.46 11.02 3.35
N GLU A 137 -13.10 12.14 2.99
CA GLU A 137 -14.56 12.26 2.96
C GLU A 137 -15.17 11.26 1.97
N HIS A 138 -14.56 11.09 0.80
CA HIS A 138 -15.03 10.14 -0.20
C HIS A 138 -14.97 8.70 0.32
N LEU A 139 -13.89 8.30 1.00
CA LEU A 139 -13.77 6.99 1.63
C LEU A 139 -14.86 6.77 2.69
N ASN A 140 -15.02 7.72 3.61
CA ASN A 140 -15.96 7.61 4.72
C ASN A 140 -17.42 7.60 4.25
N GLY A 141 -17.76 8.44 3.26
CA GLY A 141 -19.09 8.51 2.67
C GLY A 141 -19.46 7.32 1.77
N ASN A 142 -18.46 6.57 1.27
CA ASN A 142 -18.66 5.48 0.32
C ASN A 142 -18.20 4.11 0.84
N LYS A 143 -18.24 3.87 2.16
CA LYS A 143 -17.89 2.59 2.81
C LYS A 143 -18.49 1.35 2.12
N ARG A 144 -19.74 1.45 1.63
CA ARG A 144 -20.41 0.38 0.87
C ARG A 144 -19.66 -0.11 -0.39
N LEU A 145 -18.75 0.71 -0.94
CA LEU A 145 -17.95 0.34 -2.10
C LEU A 145 -16.84 -0.64 -1.74
N LEU A 146 -16.44 -0.73 -0.46
CA LEU A 146 -15.36 -1.59 0.02
C LEU A 146 -15.71 -3.09 -0.04
N THR A 147 -16.99 -3.46 -0.13
CA THR A 147 -17.42 -4.85 -0.32
C THR A 147 -18.06 -5.09 -1.68
N ARG A 148 -17.99 -4.10 -2.58
CA ARG A 148 -18.50 -4.22 -3.94
C ARG A 148 -17.47 -4.91 -4.84
N ARG A 149 -17.88 -5.98 -5.52
CA ARG A 149 -17.01 -6.76 -6.43
C ARG A 149 -16.36 -5.87 -7.49
N GLY A 150 -15.05 -6.01 -7.61
CA GLY A 150 -14.22 -5.29 -8.58
C GLY A 150 -13.98 -3.82 -8.25
N ASN A 151 -14.44 -3.32 -7.11
CA ASN A 151 -14.19 -1.93 -6.72
C ASN A 151 -12.74 -1.73 -6.23
N ARG A 152 -12.13 -0.62 -6.64
CA ARG A 152 -10.73 -0.25 -6.37
C ARG A 152 -10.61 1.07 -5.60
N LEU A 153 -11.59 1.40 -4.75
CA LEU A 153 -11.63 2.67 -4.02
C LEU A 153 -10.34 2.95 -3.25
N VAL A 154 -9.83 1.96 -2.49
CA VAL A 154 -8.62 2.13 -1.68
C VAL A 154 -7.38 2.35 -2.56
N GLU A 155 -7.20 1.54 -3.60
CA GLU A 155 -6.12 1.68 -4.59
C GLU A 155 -6.17 3.04 -5.28
N GLY A 156 -7.36 3.51 -5.65
CA GLY A 156 -7.59 4.82 -6.25
C GLY A 156 -7.18 5.97 -5.33
N ILE A 157 -7.56 5.90 -4.05
CA ILE A 157 -7.16 6.91 -3.05
C ILE A 157 -5.64 6.96 -2.88
N VAL A 158 -5.00 5.80 -2.71
CA VAL A 158 -3.52 5.71 -2.57
C VAL A 158 -2.82 6.27 -3.80
N SER A 159 -3.31 5.95 -5.00
CA SER A 159 -2.74 6.42 -6.26
C SER A 159 -2.87 7.94 -6.39
N GLU A 160 -4.04 8.48 -6.06
CA GLU A 160 -4.32 9.90 -6.22
C GLU A 160 -3.55 10.74 -5.20
N ILE A 161 -3.50 10.33 -3.92
CA ILE A 161 -2.70 11.06 -2.93
C ILE A 161 -1.20 11.00 -3.27
N SER A 162 -0.69 9.84 -3.71
CA SER A 162 0.71 9.72 -4.16
C SER A 162 1.01 10.65 -5.32
N ARG A 163 0.10 10.76 -6.29
CA ARG A 163 0.23 11.67 -7.43
C ARG A 163 0.34 13.12 -6.97
N VAL A 164 -0.56 13.59 -6.11
CA VAL A 164 -0.55 15.00 -5.68
C VAL A 164 0.63 15.32 -4.76
N ILE A 165 1.03 14.42 -3.86
CA ILE A 165 2.24 14.56 -3.04
C ILE A 165 3.47 14.78 -3.94
N ASN A 166 3.62 13.93 -4.96
CA ASN A 166 4.75 14.01 -5.87
C ASN A 166 4.76 15.31 -6.68
N THR A 167 3.59 15.70 -7.17
CA THR A 167 3.40 16.85 -8.07
C THR A 167 3.50 18.18 -7.36
N TYR A 168 2.76 18.34 -6.27
CA TYR A 168 2.52 19.63 -5.61
C TYR A 168 3.19 19.75 -4.24
N GLY A 169 3.84 18.69 -3.75
CA GLY A 169 4.41 18.68 -2.41
C GLY A 169 3.34 18.44 -1.34
N PHE A 170 3.75 18.55 -0.08
CA PHE A 170 2.98 17.98 1.02
C PHE A 170 3.36 18.59 2.37
N TYR A 171 2.42 18.53 3.32
CA TYR A 171 2.68 18.63 4.75
C TYR A 171 2.88 17.24 5.36
N LEU A 172 3.38 17.18 6.60
CA LEU A 172 3.68 15.89 7.25
C LEU A 172 2.44 14.99 7.31
N GLU A 173 1.31 15.59 7.60
CA GLU A 173 0.00 14.95 7.74
C GLU A 173 -0.46 14.28 6.45
N ASP A 174 -0.12 14.84 5.29
CA ASP A 174 -0.42 14.22 3.99
C ASP A 174 0.41 12.96 3.76
N LEU A 175 1.68 12.99 4.19
CA LEU A 175 2.57 11.84 4.09
C LEU A 175 2.16 10.72 5.07
N VAL A 176 1.75 11.10 6.28
CA VAL A 176 1.17 10.17 7.26
C VAL A 176 -0.09 9.52 6.70
N PHE A 177 -1.00 10.30 6.11
CA PHE A 177 -2.19 9.79 5.45
C PHE A 177 -1.86 8.83 4.31
N TYR A 178 -0.91 9.19 3.45
CA TYR A 178 -0.47 8.33 2.35
C TYR A 178 -0.03 6.95 2.86
N LEU A 179 0.87 6.90 3.84
CA LEU A 179 1.41 5.63 4.33
C LEU A 179 0.35 4.81 5.09
N VAL A 180 -0.52 5.44 5.88
CA VAL A 180 -1.67 4.76 6.51
C VAL A 180 -2.56 4.13 5.44
N MET A 181 -2.89 4.88 4.39
CA MET A 181 -3.70 4.37 3.28
C MET A 181 -2.98 3.26 2.49
N LYS A 182 -1.66 3.33 2.35
CA LYS A 182 -0.84 2.30 1.70
C LYS A 182 -0.88 0.98 2.46
N VAL A 183 -0.75 1.04 3.78
CA VAL A 183 -0.85 -0.12 4.67
C VAL A 183 -2.28 -0.67 4.66
N PHE A 184 -3.28 0.22 4.72
CA PHE A 184 -4.68 -0.15 4.60
C PHE A 184 -4.98 -0.85 3.28
N SER A 185 -4.44 -0.37 2.15
CA SER A 185 -4.56 -1.04 0.85
C SER A 185 -3.97 -2.45 0.87
N SER A 186 -2.77 -2.60 1.47
CA SER A 186 -2.11 -3.91 1.57
C SER A 186 -2.92 -4.92 2.39
N TYR A 187 -3.56 -4.47 3.47
CA TYR A 187 -4.52 -5.28 4.24
C TYR A 187 -5.79 -5.55 3.44
N TYR A 188 -6.35 -4.52 2.80
CA TYR A 188 -7.62 -4.58 2.07
C TYR A 188 -7.60 -5.60 0.93
N ASP A 189 -6.48 -5.73 0.22
CA ASP A 189 -6.33 -6.71 -0.86
C ASP A 189 -6.54 -8.16 -0.37
N TYR A 190 -6.10 -8.48 0.85
CA TYR A 190 -6.35 -9.79 1.47
C TYR A 190 -7.74 -9.86 2.07
N PHE A 191 -8.19 -8.80 2.74
CA PHE A 191 -9.52 -8.72 3.32
C PHE A 191 -10.60 -9.00 2.28
N ILE A 192 -10.50 -8.38 1.10
CA ILE A 192 -11.55 -8.50 0.08
C ILE A 192 -11.57 -9.89 -0.56
N TYR A 193 -10.40 -10.52 -0.71
CA TYR A 193 -10.30 -11.91 -1.16
C TYR A 193 -10.97 -12.86 -0.16
N ASP A 194 -10.62 -12.74 1.12
CA ASP A 194 -11.19 -13.51 2.22
C ASP A 194 -12.71 -13.24 2.39
N TYR A 195 -13.14 -12.00 2.20
CA TYR A 195 -14.56 -11.61 2.23
C TYR A 195 -15.39 -12.33 1.16
N TYR A 196 -14.86 -12.49 -0.06
CA TYR A 196 -15.58 -13.19 -1.13
C TYR A 196 -15.54 -14.71 -1.02
N LEU A 197 -14.60 -15.28 -0.27
CA LEU A 197 -14.60 -16.71 0.05
C LEU A 197 -15.64 -17.09 1.10
N GLU A 198 -16.11 -16.12 1.89
CA GLU A 198 -17.08 -16.39 2.95
C GLU A 198 -18.48 -16.68 2.38
N GLU A 199 -19.06 -17.81 2.78
CA GLU A 199 -20.39 -18.22 2.37
C GLU A 199 -21.46 -17.74 3.37
N LYS A 200 -21.09 -17.56 4.64
CA LYS A 200 -22.02 -17.19 5.70
C LYS A 200 -22.23 -15.68 5.77
N GLU A 201 -23.48 -15.26 5.62
CA GLU A 201 -23.86 -13.83 5.70
C GLU A 201 -23.50 -13.18 7.05
N GLU A 202 -23.58 -13.94 8.13
CA GLU A 202 -23.18 -13.47 9.47
C GLU A 202 -21.69 -13.09 9.52
N GLU A 203 -20.83 -13.90 8.92
CA GLU A 203 -19.39 -13.66 8.88
C GLU A 203 -19.05 -12.49 7.94
N LYS A 204 -19.74 -12.37 6.80
CA LYS A 204 -19.65 -11.17 5.95
C LYS A 204 -20.03 -9.91 6.71
N THR A 205 -21.12 -9.94 7.46
CA THR A 205 -21.54 -8.80 8.29
C THR A 205 -20.50 -8.43 9.35
N LYS A 206 -19.83 -9.42 9.98
CA LYS A 206 -18.73 -9.17 10.93
C LYS A 206 -17.53 -8.51 10.24
N LYS A 207 -17.12 -9.03 9.08
CA LYS A 207 -16.05 -8.45 8.26
C LYS A 207 -16.36 -7.02 7.80
N GLU A 208 -17.60 -6.75 7.39
CA GLU A 208 -18.05 -5.40 7.03
C GLU A 208 -17.95 -4.42 8.21
N LYS A 209 -18.33 -4.85 9.42
CA LYS A 209 -18.17 -4.03 10.62
C LYS A 209 -16.70 -3.75 10.92
N GLU A 210 -15.83 -4.75 10.75
CA GLU A 210 -14.38 -4.61 10.95
C GLU A 210 -13.77 -3.58 10.00
N ILE A 211 -14.00 -3.71 8.68
CA ILE A 211 -13.44 -2.77 7.70
C ILE A 211 -13.99 -1.36 7.91
N ASN A 212 -15.27 -1.22 8.25
CA ASN A 212 -15.89 0.07 8.52
C ASN A 212 -15.34 0.73 9.79
N SER A 213 -14.93 -0.07 10.78
CA SER A 213 -14.25 0.39 11.99
C SER A 213 -12.87 0.98 11.65
N TYR A 214 -12.07 0.30 10.82
CA TYR A 214 -10.80 0.84 10.35
C TYR A 214 -10.96 2.16 9.59
N VAL A 215 -11.95 2.26 8.70
CA VAL A 215 -12.24 3.53 8.02
C VAL A 215 -12.68 4.61 9.00
N GLY A 216 -13.46 4.26 10.03
CA GLY A 216 -13.83 5.18 11.10
C GLY A 216 -12.62 5.73 11.84
N ASN A 217 -11.71 4.85 12.28
CA ASN A 217 -10.49 5.24 12.98
C ASN A 217 -9.57 6.13 12.12
N ILE A 218 -9.43 5.82 10.83
CA ILE A 218 -8.67 6.64 9.88
C ILE A 218 -9.35 8.01 9.72
N TYR A 219 -10.67 8.04 9.56
CA TYR A 219 -11.43 9.29 9.44
C TYR A 219 -11.26 10.18 10.68
N GLU A 220 -11.40 9.63 11.87
CA GLU A 220 -11.21 10.35 13.13
C GLU A 220 -9.80 10.90 13.26
N LEU A 221 -8.78 10.09 12.95
CA LEU A 221 -7.36 10.51 13.03
C LEU A 221 -7.07 11.78 12.21
N PHE A 222 -7.65 11.90 11.02
CA PHE A 222 -7.38 13.02 10.10
C PHE A 222 -8.45 14.12 10.12
N SER A 223 -9.56 13.92 10.84
CA SER A 223 -10.60 14.94 11.03
C SER A 223 -10.48 15.66 12.36
N ALA A 224 -9.84 15.05 13.36
CA ALA A 224 -9.59 15.68 14.65
C ALA A 224 -8.51 16.76 14.54
N GLU A 225 -8.71 17.88 15.27
CA GLU A 225 -7.62 18.81 15.58
C GLU A 225 -6.64 18.13 16.55
N SER A 226 -5.75 17.31 16.01
CA SER A 226 -4.67 16.67 16.77
C SER A 226 -3.37 17.42 16.57
N ASN A 227 -2.52 17.42 17.60
CA ASN A 227 -1.15 17.89 17.43
C ASN A 227 -0.34 16.84 16.65
N LEU A 228 0.75 17.27 16.01
CA LEU A 228 1.57 16.40 15.16
C LEU A 228 2.14 15.17 15.90
N ASN A 229 2.48 15.28 17.18
CA ASN A 229 3.03 14.15 17.93
C ASN A 229 1.97 13.07 18.09
N ASP A 230 0.75 13.46 18.46
CA ASP A 230 -0.38 12.54 18.61
C ASP A 230 -0.75 11.87 17.28
N LEU A 231 -0.77 12.64 16.19
CA LEU A 231 -0.95 12.09 14.83
C LEU A 231 0.10 11.03 14.49
N CYS A 232 1.38 11.31 14.76
CA CYS A 232 2.50 10.39 14.52
C CYS A 232 2.37 9.09 15.33
N GLU A 233 1.97 9.19 16.60
CA GLU A 233 1.81 8.03 17.49
C GLU A 233 0.57 7.19 17.14
N GLN A 234 -0.57 7.84 16.88
CA GLN A 234 -1.80 7.13 16.54
C GLN A 234 -1.73 6.49 15.15
N SER A 235 -1.10 7.15 14.17
CA SER A 235 -0.87 6.56 12.85
C SER A 235 0.03 5.33 12.93
N ALA A 236 1.09 5.35 13.76
CA ALA A 236 1.96 4.19 13.96
C ALA A 236 1.19 2.99 14.55
N LYS A 237 0.25 3.23 15.48
CA LYS A 237 -0.63 2.18 16.01
C LYS A 237 -1.53 1.58 14.93
N ILE A 238 -2.18 2.42 14.13
CA ILE A 238 -3.04 1.97 13.01
C ILE A 238 -2.22 1.15 11.99
N ILE A 239 -1.02 1.62 11.65
CA ILE A 239 -0.09 0.91 10.76
C ILE A 239 0.31 -0.44 11.36
N GLY A 240 0.62 -0.49 12.65
CA GLY A 240 0.93 -1.72 13.38
C GLY A 240 -0.22 -2.72 13.29
N ASP A 241 -1.44 -2.30 13.65
CA ASP A 241 -2.62 -3.18 13.68
C ASP A 241 -2.97 -3.73 12.29
N LEU A 242 -3.04 -2.86 11.27
CA LEU A 242 -3.31 -3.27 9.89
C LEU A 242 -2.18 -4.13 9.33
N GLY A 243 -0.93 -3.79 9.65
CA GLY A 243 0.25 -4.52 9.22
C GLY A 243 0.33 -5.93 9.79
N ILE A 244 -0.04 -6.14 11.06
CA ILE A 244 -0.18 -7.48 11.66
C ILE A 244 -1.16 -8.30 10.85
N LYS A 245 -2.38 -7.76 10.61
CA LYS A 245 -3.42 -8.48 9.87
C LYS A 245 -2.99 -8.82 8.47
N TRP A 246 -2.38 -7.88 7.76
CA TRP A 246 -1.81 -8.10 6.43
C TRP A 246 -0.78 -9.24 6.43
N ARG A 247 0.18 -9.26 7.37
CA ARG A 247 1.18 -10.34 7.44
C ARG A 247 0.57 -11.68 7.83
N MET A 248 -0.39 -11.71 8.75
CA MET A 248 -1.11 -12.93 9.12
C MET A 248 -1.89 -13.50 7.94
N TYR A 249 -2.53 -12.64 7.15
CA TYR A 249 -3.16 -13.05 5.91
C TYR A 249 -2.16 -13.65 4.91
N PHE A 250 -1.00 -13.01 4.71
CA PHE A 250 0.06 -13.55 3.84
C PHE A 250 0.55 -14.92 4.33
N ILE A 251 0.69 -15.12 5.65
CA ILE A 251 1.09 -16.42 6.21
C ILE A 251 0.04 -17.50 5.90
N ASN A 252 -1.25 -17.15 6.00
CA ASN A 252 -2.35 -18.10 5.80
C ASN A 252 -2.62 -18.40 4.32
N LEU A 253 -2.51 -17.41 3.45
CA LEU A 253 -2.98 -17.47 2.06
C LEU A 253 -1.83 -17.46 1.03
N GLY A 254 -0.60 -17.17 1.46
CA GLY A 254 0.52 -16.91 0.57
C GLY A 254 0.33 -15.60 -0.21
N GLU A 255 1.02 -15.49 -1.35
CA GLU A 255 0.83 -14.37 -2.27
C GLU A 255 -0.52 -14.53 -3.00
N ILE A 256 -1.48 -13.65 -2.70
CA ILE A 256 -2.72 -13.59 -3.47
C ILE A 256 -2.39 -13.02 -4.85
N ARG A 257 -2.35 -13.90 -5.84
CA ARG A 257 -2.54 -13.47 -7.23
C ARG A 257 -4.00 -13.09 -7.34
N MET A 258 -4.31 -11.80 -7.21
CA MET A 258 -5.67 -11.31 -7.44
C MET A 258 -6.18 -11.99 -8.70
N ILE A 259 -7.35 -12.61 -8.58
CA ILE A 259 -8.07 -13.26 -9.66
C ILE A 259 -8.33 -12.18 -10.71
N VAL A 260 -7.34 -11.90 -11.56
CA VAL A 260 -7.61 -11.67 -12.96
C VAL A 260 -8.39 -12.91 -13.31
N GLU A 261 -9.71 -12.78 -13.46
CA GLU A 261 -10.48 -13.73 -14.23
C GLU A 261 -9.64 -13.92 -15.49
N ARG A 262 -8.86 -15.01 -15.55
CA ARG A 262 -8.46 -15.56 -16.82
C ARG A 262 -9.80 -15.82 -17.47
N ARG A 263 -10.27 -14.85 -18.25
CA ARG A 263 -11.07 -15.15 -19.42
C ARG A 263 -10.16 -16.12 -20.15
N LEU A 264 -10.39 -17.41 -19.90
CA LEU A 264 -10.03 -18.44 -20.85
C LEU A 264 -10.76 -17.97 -22.10
N GLU A 265 -10.05 -17.23 -22.95
CA GLU A 265 -10.47 -17.10 -24.33
C GLU A 265 -10.48 -18.53 -24.83
N LEU A 266 -11.69 -19.09 -24.90
CA LEU A 266 -11.89 -20.37 -25.54
C LEU A 266 -11.27 -20.24 -26.93
N PRO A 267 -10.41 -21.19 -27.34
CA PRO A 267 -9.92 -21.23 -28.71
C PRO A 267 -11.09 -21.07 -29.67
N PRO A 268 -10.92 -20.39 -30.82
CA PRO A 268 -12.00 -20.17 -31.77
C PRO A 268 -12.73 -21.46 -32.14
N GLU A 269 -12.03 -22.60 -32.19
CA GLU A 269 -12.64 -23.91 -32.41
C GLU A 269 -13.60 -24.33 -31.30
N ALA A 270 -13.20 -24.19 -30.03
CA ALA A 270 -14.03 -24.54 -28.88
C ALA A 270 -15.26 -23.64 -28.75
N LYS A 271 -15.14 -22.36 -29.13
CA LYS A 271 -16.28 -21.44 -29.15
C LYS A 271 -17.30 -21.82 -30.22
N LYS A 272 -16.82 -22.22 -31.40
CA LYS A 272 -17.65 -22.64 -32.53
C LYS A 272 -18.37 -23.96 -32.25
N GLU A 273 -17.70 -24.94 -31.65
CA GLU A 273 -18.35 -26.22 -31.24
C GLU A 273 -19.49 -25.99 -30.24
N ILE A 274 -19.31 -25.06 -29.29
CA ILE A 274 -20.36 -24.74 -28.31
C ILE A 274 -21.54 -24.04 -28.99
N GLU A 275 -21.28 -23.08 -29.87
CA GLU A 275 -22.34 -22.37 -30.62
C GLU A 275 -23.11 -23.33 -31.53
N GLU A 276 -22.43 -24.23 -32.24
CA GLU A 276 -23.05 -25.26 -33.09
C GLU A 276 -23.84 -26.29 -32.25
N GLY A 277 -23.29 -26.74 -31.12
CA GLY A 277 -23.97 -27.66 -30.21
C GLY A 277 -25.23 -27.06 -29.58
N ILE A 278 -25.20 -25.77 -29.21
CA ILE A 278 -26.39 -25.06 -28.70
C ILE A 278 -27.43 -24.90 -29.81
N ALA A 279 -27.02 -24.57 -31.04
CA ALA A 279 -27.90 -24.44 -32.19
C ALA A 279 -28.60 -25.76 -32.54
N GLU A 280 -27.87 -26.89 -32.56
CA GLU A 280 -28.45 -28.22 -32.78
C GLU A 280 -29.47 -28.60 -31.71
N ILE A 281 -29.18 -28.32 -30.43
CA ILE A 281 -30.10 -28.60 -29.32
C ILE A 281 -31.38 -27.77 -29.46
N PHE A 282 -31.26 -26.50 -29.86
CA PHE A 282 -32.40 -25.64 -30.12
C PHE A 282 -33.23 -26.12 -31.31
N GLU A 283 -32.59 -26.49 -32.42
CA GLU A 283 -33.28 -27.03 -33.59
C GLU A 283 -34.01 -28.34 -33.30
N ARG A 284 -33.40 -29.25 -32.53
CA ARG A 284 -34.05 -30.50 -32.10
C ARG A 284 -35.26 -30.24 -31.21
N ARG A 285 -35.21 -29.26 -30.32
CA ARG A 285 -36.36 -28.86 -29.49
C ARG A 285 -37.49 -28.24 -30.32
N VAL A 286 -37.17 -27.47 -31.35
CA VAL A 286 -38.16 -26.85 -32.24
C VAL A 286 -38.78 -27.88 -33.20
N LYS A 287 -38.00 -28.88 -33.66
CA LYS A 287 -38.48 -29.94 -34.57
C LYS A 287 -39.18 -31.10 -33.84
N GLY A 288 -38.85 -31.36 -32.57
CA GLY A 288 -39.48 -32.39 -31.74
C GLY A 288 -40.74 -31.94 -30.97
N GLY A 289 -41.11 -30.66 -31.08
CA GLY A 289 -42.31 -30.07 -30.46
C GLY A 289 -43.53 -29.98 -31.39
N LYS A 290 -43.66 -30.92 -32.34
CA LYS A 290 -44.88 -31.13 -33.14
C LYS A 290 -45.43 -32.53 -32.92
#